data_AF-A0A392R340-F1
#
_entry.id   AF-A0A392R340-F1
#
_cell.length_a   1.000
_cell.length_b   1.000
_cell.length_c   1.000
_cell.angle_alpha   90.00
_cell.angle_beta   90.00
_cell.angle_gamma   90.00
#
_symmetry.space_group_name_H-M   'P 1'
#
loop_
_entity.id
_entity.type
_entity.pdbx_description
1 polymer ?
#
loop_
_entity_poly.entity_id
_entity_poly.type
_entity_poly.pdbx_seq_one_letter_code
_entity_poly.pdbx_strand_id
1 'polypeptide(L)'
;MGFFICFLFQPDVTAPGVNILAAYSLFASASNLITDNRRGFPYNVQQGTSMSCPHVAGIAGLLKTKHPNWSPAAIKSAIMTTATTLDNTKMPIQDAF
;
A
#
# COMPACT_ATOMS: atom_id res chain seq x y z
N MET A 1 18.05 -11.02 -21.98
CA MET A 1 16.84 -11.31 -21.19
C MET A 1 15.92 -10.11 -21.34
N GLY A 2 14.86 -10.22 -22.15
CA GLY A 2 14.12 -9.07 -22.68
C GLY A 2 13.32 -8.31 -21.63
N PHE A 3 13.52 -6.99 -21.58
CA PHE A 3 12.65 -6.04 -20.88
C PHE A 3 11.37 -5.86 -21.71
N PHE A 4 10.26 -6.43 -21.24
CA PHE A 4 8.90 -6.14 -21.73
C PHE A 4 8.19 -5.28 -20.67
N ILE A 5 8.33 -3.94 -20.69
CA ILE A 5 7.67 -3.07 -19.69
C ILE A 5 7.22 -1.73 -20.30
N CYS A 6 6.28 -1.74 -21.26
CA CYS A 6 5.60 -0.49 -21.65
C CYS A 6 4.10 -0.66 -21.91
N PHE A 7 3.61 -1.86 -22.27
CA PHE A 7 2.19 -2.09 -22.58
C PHE A 7 1.37 -2.69 -21.42
N LEU A 8 1.91 -2.79 -20.21
CA LEU A 8 1.16 -3.24 -19.03
C LEU A 8 0.60 -2.03 -18.29
N PHE A 9 -0.73 -1.99 -18.12
CA PHE A 9 -1.41 -0.93 -17.38
C PHE A 9 -0.92 -0.90 -15.94
N GLN A 10 -0.39 0.24 -15.50
CA GLN A 10 0.06 0.50 -14.13
C GLN A 10 -0.54 1.82 -13.66
N PRO A 11 -0.77 2.00 -12.34
CA PRO A 11 -0.61 1.02 -11.26
C PRO A 11 -1.67 -0.10 -11.31
N ASP A 12 -1.36 -1.26 -10.72
CA ASP A 12 -2.28 -2.41 -10.74
C ASP A 12 -3.47 -2.27 -9.77
N VAL A 13 -3.28 -1.63 -8.62
CA VAL A 13 -4.31 -1.42 -7.58
C VAL A 13 -3.91 -0.26 -6.67
N THR A 14 -4.88 0.41 -6.05
CA THR A 14 -4.67 1.47 -5.06
C THR A 14 -5.05 0.98 -3.66
N ALA A 15 -4.41 1.55 -2.63
CA ALA A 15 -4.66 1.21 -1.22
C ALA A 15 -4.39 2.43 -0.32
N PRO A 16 -4.90 2.45 0.93
CA PRO A 16 -4.71 3.57 1.84
C PRO A 16 -3.23 3.90 2.07
N GLY A 17 -2.84 5.13 1.77
CA GLY A 17 -1.45 5.61 1.87
C GLY A 17 -1.30 7.01 2.42
N VAL A 18 -2.38 7.64 2.88
CA VAL A 18 -2.34 8.99 3.46
C VAL A 18 -2.77 8.90 4.91
N ASN A 19 -2.07 9.61 5.80
CA ASN A 19 -2.32 9.62 7.25
C ASN A 19 -2.39 8.22 7.88
N ILE A 20 -1.45 7.35 7.52
CA ILE A 20 -1.37 5.99 8.06
C ILE A 20 -0.55 6.00 9.36
N LEU A 21 -1.19 5.57 10.46
CA LEU A 21 -0.53 5.35 11.75
C LEU A 21 0.15 3.99 11.74
N ALA A 22 1.47 3.96 11.91
CA ALA A 22 2.26 2.73 11.94
C ALA A 22 3.32 2.77 13.05
N ALA A 23 3.83 1.59 13.42
CA ALA A 23 4.94 1.47 14.35
C ALA A 23 6.18 2.18 13.79
N TYR A 24 6.89 2.89 14.65
CA TYR A 24 7.98 3.75 14.25
C TYR A 24 9.22 3.56 15.12
N SER A 25 10.39 3.84 14.55
CA SER A 25 11.65 3.68 15.28
C SER A 25 11.73 4.69 16.42
N LEU A 26 11.99 4.20 17.64
CA LEU A 26 12.21 5.05 18.82
C LEU A 26 13.42 5.97 18.67
N PHE A 27 14.36 5.62 17.79
CA PHE A 27 15.54 6.42 17.48
C PHE A 27 15.31 7.40 16.31
N ALA A 28 14.20 7.29 15.60
CA ALA A 28 13.84 8.19 14.51
C ALA A 28 13.04 9.39 15.02
N SER A 29 13.15 10.50 14.29
CA SER A 29 12.43 11.74 14.60
C SER A 29 11.06 11.68 13.99
N ALA A 30 10.08 12.25 14.68
CA ALA A 30 8.69 12.30 14.22
C ALA A 30 8.56 12.94 12.83
N SER A 31 9.32 13.99 12.54
CA SER A 31 9.23 14.73 11.27
C SER A 31 10.26 14.31 10.22
N ASN A 32 11.17 13.38 10.53
CA ASN A 32 12.33 13.06 9.69
C ASN A 32 13.26 14.24 9.35
N LEU A 33 13.09 15.39 10.00
CA LEU A 33 13.98 16.54 9.85
C LEU A 33 15.22 16.36 10.73
N ILE A 34 16.38 16.78 10.22
CA ILE A 34 17.65 16.76 10.95
C ILE A 34 17.58 17.68 12.20
N THR A 35 16.77 18.74 12.12
CA THR A 35 16.56 19.71 13.21
C THR A 35 15.62 19.21 14.30
N ASP A 36 14.86 18.14 14.06
CA ASP A 36 13.90 17.62 15.02
C ASP A 36 14.52 16.55 15.91
N ASN A 37 14.75 16.93 17.16
CA ASN A 37 15.36 16.12 18.20
C ASN A 37 14.34 15.32 19.04
N ARG A 38 13.04 15.41 18.73
CA ARG A 38 12.01 14.66 19.46
C ARG A 38 12.06 13.19 19.03
N ARG A 39 12.30 12.29 19.98
CA ARG A 39 12.45 10.83 19.79
C ARG A 39 11.58 10.07 20.80
N GLY A 40 11.52 8.75 20.67
CA GLY A 40 10.78 7.89 21.60
C GLY A 40 9.30 7.73 21.27
N PHE A 41 8.88 8.06 20.04
CA PHE A 41 7.52 7.82 19.58
C PHE A 41 7.39 6.37 19.08
N PRO A 42 6.58 5.51 19.74
CA PRO A 42 6.39 4.12 19.31
C PRO A 42 5.57 4.01 18.02
N TYR A 43 4.80 5.05 17.70
CA TYR A 43 3.99 5.15 16.50
C TYR A 43 4.16 6.53 15.87
N ASN A 44 4.06 6.58 14.54
CA ASN A 44 4.08 7.81 13.79
C ASN A 44 3.03 7.77 12.66
N VAL A 45 2.52 8.93 12.27
CA VAL A 45 1.60 9.08 11.14
C VAL A 45 2.41 9.49 9.92
N GLN A 46 2.37 8.67 8.88
CA GLN A 46 3.11 8.89 7.65
C GLN A 46 2.21 8.72 6.42
N GLN A 47 2.69 9.22 5.28
CA GLN A 47 1.98 9.20 4.01
C GLN A 47 2.92 8.91 2.84
N GLY A 48 2.39 8.29 1.80
CA GLY A 48 3.10 7.92 0.57
C GLY A 48 2.69 6.54 0.06
N THR A 49 3.08 6.22 -1.19
CA THR A 49 2.89 4.88 -1.77
C THR A 49 3.62 3.78 -0.98
N SER A 50 4.67 4.17 -0.24
CA SER A 50 5.37 3.30 0.73
C SER A 50 4.46 2.82 1.87
N MET A 51 3.38 3.54 2.18
CA MET A 51 2.39 3.14 3.18
C MET A 51 1.23 2.37 2.54
N SER A 52 0.89 2.60 1.27
CA SER A 52 -0.06 1.78 0.51
C SER A 52 0.46 0.36 0.24
N CYS A 53 1.74 0.23 -0.11
CA CYS A 53 2.39 -1.04 -0.44
C CYS A 53 2.22 -2.14 0.65
N PRO A 54 2.52 -1.90 1.94
CA PRO A 54 2.38 -2.92 2.98
C PRO A 54 0.92 -3.35 3.21
N HIS A 55 -0.08 -2.50 2.92
CA HIS A 55 -1.49 -2.92 2.98
C HIS A 55 -1.78 -4.01 1.94
N VAL A 56 -1.36 -3.80 0.68
CA VAL A 56 -1.55 -4.79 -0.40
C VAL A 56 -0.72 -6.05 -0.14
N ALA A 57 0.51 -5.90 0.36
CA ALA A 57 1.36 -7.02 0.73
C ALA A 57 0.74 -7.89 1.84
N GLY A 58 0.12 -7.26 2.85
CA GLY A 58 -0.61 -7.97 3.91
C GLY A 58 -1.80 -8.77 3.37
N ILE A 59 -2.59 -8.18 2.47
CA ILE A 59 -3.71 -8.87 1.82
C ILE A 59 -3.20 -10.05 0.98
N ALA A 60 -2.13 -9.86 0.21
CA ALA A 60 -1.52 -10.92 -0.59
C ALA A 60 -1.00 -12.06 0.30
N GLY A 61 -0.38 -11.74 1.45
CA GLY A 61 0.04 -12.72 2.45
C GLY A 61 -1.14 -13.51 3.02
N LEU A 62 -2.24 -12.83 3.37
CA LEU A 62 -3.46 -13.47 3.85
C LEU A 62 -4.06 -14.42 2.80
N LEU A 63 -4.12 -13.99 1.54
CA LEU A 63 -4.58 -14.82 0.43
C LEU A 63 -3.67 -16.03 0.23
N LYS A 64 -2.35 -15.86 0.35
CA LYS A 64 -1.40 -16.98 0.24
C LYS A 64 -1.55 -17.98 1.37
N THR A 65 -1.80 -17.53 2.60
CA THR A 65 -2.06 -18.41 3.75
C THR A 65 -3.36 -19.19 3.57
N LYS A 66 -4.42 -18.56 3.07
CA LYS A 66 -5.71 -19.21 2.82
C LYS A 66 -5.70 -20.12 1.60
N HIS A 67 -4.92 -19.76 0.58
CA HIS A 67 -4.78 -20.49 -0.67
C HIS A 67 -3.29 -20.77 -0.97
N PRO A 68 -2.65 -21.72 -0.26
CA PRO A 68 -1.22 -21.99 -0.41
C PRO A 68 -0.79 -22.38 -1.83
N ASN A 69 -1.70 -22.98 -2.60
CA ASN A 69 -1.44 -23.44 -3.97
C ASN A 69 -1.58 -22.34 -5.03
N TRP A 70 -2.09 -21.15 -4.67
CA TRP A 70 -2.21 -20.06 -5.63
C TRP A 70 -0.84 -19.51 -6.05
N SER A 71 -0.69 -19.28 -7.36
CA SER A 71 0.46 -18.60 -7.93
C SER A 71 0.42 -17.10 -7.59
N PRO A 72 1.56 -16.39 -7.66
CA PRO A 72 1.59 -14.93 -7.49
C PRO A 72 0.63 -14.21 -8.47
N ALA A 73 0.52 -14.74 -9.70
CA ALA A 73 -0.39 -14.21 -10.71
C ALA A 73 -1.87 -14.41 -10.32
N ALA A 74 -2.22 -15.55 -9.73
CA ALA A 74 -3.57 -15.81 -9.24
C ALA A 74 -3.94 -14.87 -8.08
N ILE A 75 -3.01 -14.63 -7.15
CA ILE A 75 -3.21 -13.67 -6.04
C ILE A 75 -3.38 -12.25 -6.58
N LYS A 76 -2.52 -11.82 -7.50
CA LYS A 76 -2.63 -10.51 -8.17
C LYS A 76 -4.00 -10.37 -8.87
N SER A 77 -4.39 -11.37 -9.65
CA SER A 77 -5.67 -11.39 -10.36
C SER A 77 -6.87 -11.33 -9.41
N ALA A 78 -6.84 -12.07 -8.30
CA ALA A 78 -7.89 -12.04 -7.30
C ALA A 78 -8.02 -10.65 -6.66
N ILE A 79 -6.90 -10.00 -6.33
CA ILE A 79 -6.91 -8.63 -5.77
C ILE A 79 -7.46 -7.62 -6.79
N MET A 80 -6.99 -7.66 -8.04
CA MET A 80 -7.42 -6.71 -9.07
C MET A 80 -8.90 -6.85 -9.44
N THR A 81 -9.40 -8.08 -9.58
CA THR A 81 -10.79 -8.34 -10.01
C THR A 81 -11.82 -8.13 -8.90
N THR A 82 -11.39 -8.03 -7.64
CA THR A 82 -12.25 -7.76 -6.48
C THR A 82 -12.06 -6.34 -5.91
N ALA A 83 -11.20 -5.52 -6.52
CA ALA A 83 -11.02 -4.13 -6.13
C ALA A 83 -12.30 -3.31 -6.35
N THR A 84 -12.59 -2.37 -5.45
CA THR A 84 -13.69 -1.41 -5.64
C THR A 84 -13.27 -0.30 -6.58
N THR A 85 -14.16 0.07 -7.51
CA THR A 85 -14.01 1.23 -8.40
C THR A 85 -14.87 2.41 -7.95
N LEU A 86 -15.68 2.22 -6.90
CA LEU A 86 -16.60 3.21 -6.36
C LEU A 86 -16.12 3.71 -5.00
N ASP A 87 -16.39 4.98 -4.73
CA ASP A 87 -16.19 5.63 -3.44
C ASP A 87 -17.34 5.34 -2.46
N ASN A 88 -17.29 5.96 -1.28
CA ASN A 88 -18.32 5.85 -0.26
C ASN A 88 -19.67 6.49 -0.64
N THR A 89 -19.71 7.32 -1.70
CA THR A 89 -20.92 7.90 -2.27
C THR A 89 -21.50 7.06 -3.42
N LYS A 90 -20.88 5.91 -3.72
CA LYS A 90 -21.19 5.01 -4.85
C LYS A 90 -20.93 5.64 -6.22
N MET A 91 -20.10 6.68 -6.26
CA MET A 91 -19.64 7.29 -7.49
C MET A 91 -18.27 6.71 -7.87
N PRO A 92 -17.85 6.78 -9.15
CA PRO A 92 -16.50 6.39 -9.54
C PRO A 92 -15.46 7.13 -8.68
N ILE A 93 -14.46 6.39 -8.20
CA ILE A 93 -13.35 6.98 -7.43
C ILE A 93 -12.72 8.08 -8.29
N GLN A 94 -12.58 9.26 -7.70
CA GLN A 94 -12.01 10.43 -8.35
C GLN A 94 -10.54 10.58 -8.00
N ASP A 95 -9.79 11.21 -8.90
CA ASP A 95 -8.47 11.71 -8.57
C ASP A 95 -8.60 12.91 -7.62
N ALA A 96 -7.63 13.06 -6.72
CA ALA A 96 -7.67 14.05 -5.65
C ALA A 96 -7.29 15.48 -6.10
N PHE A 97 -7.28 15.77 -7.41
CA PHE A 97 -6.84 17.03 -8.02
C PHE A 97 -7.85 17.60 -9.02
#